data_AF-A0AAE1GIZ3-F1
#
_entry.id   AF-A0AAE1GIZ3-F1
#
_cell.length_a   1.000
_cell.length_b   1.000
_cell.length_c   1.000
_cell.angle_alpha   90.00
_cell.angle_beta   90.00
_cell.angle_gamma   90.00
#
_symmetry.space_group_name_H-M   'P 1'
#
loop_
_entity.id
_entity.type
_entity.pdbx_description
1 polymer ?
#
loop_
_entity_poly.entity_id
_entity_poly.type
_entity_poly.pdbx_seq_one_letter_code
_entity_poly.pdbx_strand_id
1 'polypeptide(L)'
;MQKSAEKARECRKRRREGRERNEEEESNATERTPSTSHAHLAPHLQLRKDIYASFLHCSSTDDNPQHHLCPKTPDSYCFYQRAKANNKPVPSHKTMKVSFQLSSALRQKVWGEYKRLTSDKILSACLLGKTQNPNEHLHSRIWRYCSKYKNANKNILDFSVAQAVLDYNVGYQEGFIVPLLGEPFTDIHKPTLKKRDEKRESC
;
A
#
# COMPACT_ATOMS: atom_id res chain seq x y z
N MET A 1 9.26 34.11 -20.94
CA MET A 1 9.81 33.61 -19.65
C MET A 1 8.85 33.82 -18.46
N GLN A 2 8.08 34.91 -18.36
CA GLN A 2 7.19 35.18 -17.22
C GLN A 2 6.04 34.16 -17.02
N LYS A 3 5.38 33.69 -18.10
CA LYS A 3 4.26 32.73 -18.02
C LYS A 3 4.61 31.35 -17.43
N SER A 4 5.87 30.92 -17.57
CA SER A 4 6.33 29.61 -17.07
C SER A 4 6.62 29.65 -15.55
N ALA A 5 7.14 30.77 -15.07
CA ALA A 5 7.33 31.01 -13.64
C ALA A 5 5.99 31.12 -12.89
N GLU A 6 4.97 31.68 -13.53
CA GLU A 6 3.60 31.79 -12.99
C GLU A 6 2.92 30.42 -12.87
N LYS A 7 2.98 29.57 -13.91
CA LYS A 7 2.53 28.18 -13.85
C LYS A 7 3.22 27.36 -12.74
N ALA A 8 4.52 27.54 -12.55
CA ALA A 8 5.26 26.86 -11.49
C ALA A 8 4.84 27.31 -10.08
N ARG A 9 4.51 28.61 -9.91
CA ARG A 9 3.97 29.15 -8.65
C ARG A 9 2.58 28.60 -8.38
N GLU A 10 1.73 28.52 -9.40
CA GLU A 10 0.38 27.99 -9.25
C GLU A 10 0.37 26.48 -8.94
N CYS A 11 1.28 25.70 -9.54
CA CYS A 11 1.46 24.29 -9.20
C CYS A 11 1.91 24.10 -7.74
N ARG A 12 2.82 24.95 -7.23
CA ARG A 12 3.21 24.93 -5.81
C ARG A 12 2.06 25.30 -4.88
N LYS A 13 1.22 26.26 -5.29
CA LYS A 13 0.00 26.65 -4.54
C LYS A 13 -1.00 25.49 -4.47
N ARG A 14 -1.29 24.85 -5.60
CA ARG A 14 -2.18 23.68 -5.67
C ARG A 14 -1.67 22.49 -4.86
N ARG A 15 -0.35 22.28 -4.80
CA ARG A 15 0.27 21.25 -3.93
C ARG A 15 0.12 21.56 -2.45
N ARG A 16 0.26 22.83 -2.06
CA ARG A 16 0.07 23.26 -0.67
C ARG A 16 -1.38 23.12 -0.25
N GLU A 17 -2.32 23.57 -1.09
CA GLU A 17 -3.77 23.41 -0.88
C GLU A 17 -4.21 21.94 -0.90
N GLY A 18 -3.54 21.07 -1.67
CA GLY A 18 -3.77 19.62 -1.64
C GLY A 18 -3.27 18.97 -0.35
N ARG A 19 -2.14 19.46 0.19
CA ARG A 19 -1.60 18.99 1.47
C ARG A 19 -2.47 19.45 2.64
N GLU A 20 -2.89 20.71 2.64
CA GLU A 20 -3.79 21.28 3.65
C GLU A 20 -5.16 20.59 3.62
N ARG A 21 -5.72 20.30 2.43
CA ARG A 21 -6.95 19.48 2.31
C ARG A 21 -6.80 18.05 2.82
N ASN A 22 -5.65 17.40 2.59
CA ASN A 22 -5.40 16.07 3.14
C ASN A 22 -5.26 16.11 4.66
N GLU A 23 -4.65 17.15 5.23
CA GLU A 23 -4.55 17.37 6.68
C GLU A 23 -5.93 17.69 7.30
N GLU A 24 -6.80 18.40 6.56
CA GLU A 24 -8.22 18.64 6.91
C GLU A 24 -9.10 17.38 6.79
N GLU A 25 -8.88 16.54 5.79
CA GLU A 25 -9.54 15.24 5.66
C GLU A 25 -9.07 14.25 6.73
N GLU A 26 -7.79 14.30 7.12
CA GLU A 26 -7.22 13.47 8.20
C GLU A 26 -7.78 13.90 9.57
N SER A 27 -7.96 15.21 9.82
CA SER A 27 -8.65 15.70 11.02
C SER A 27 -10.15 15.37 11.03
N ASN A 28 -10.88 15.59 9.93
CA ASN A 28 -12.30 15.23 9.80
C ASN A 28 -12.58 13.71 9.79
N ALA A 29 -11.64 12.87 9.35
CA ALA A 29 -11.74 11.41 9.46
C ALA A 29 -11.69 10.94 10.92
N THR A 30 -11.10 11.74 11.82
CA THR A 30 -11.07 11.48 13.25
C THR A 30 -12.39 11.82 13.95
N GLU A 31 -13.25 12.64 13.34
CA GLU A 31 -14.51 13.14 13.94
C GLU A 31 -15.78 12.44 13.42
N ARG A 32 -15.71 11.59 12.38
CA ARG A 32 -16.88 10.83 11.90
C ARG A 32 -17.23 9.70 12.87
N THR A 33 -18.12 9.98 13.82
CA THR A 33 -18.72 8.97 14.70
C THR A 33 -19.65 8.02 13.93
N PRO A 34 -19.42 6.70 13.92
CA PRO A 34 -20.42 5.74 13.43
C PRO A 34 -21.37 5.38 14.56
N SER A 35 -22.63 5.71 14.39
CA SER A 35 -23.73 5.21 15.19
C SER A 35 -23.93 3.71 14.94
N THR A 36 -23.38 2.85 15.81
CA THR A 36 -23.98 1.54 16.17
C THR A 36 -23.15 0.83 17.25
N SER A 37 -23.87 0.21 18.16
CA SER A 37 -23.43 -0.41 19.41
C SER A 37 -22.56 -1.65 19.22
N HIS A 38 -21.25 -1.49 19.08
CA HIS A 38 -20.23 -2.48 19.49
C HIS A 38 -18.95 -1.69 19.76
N ALA A 39 -18.31 -1.90 20.91
CA ALA A 39 -17.11 -1.17 21.33
C ALA A 39 -16.09 -1.08 20.19
N HIS A 40 -16.01 0.09 19.55
CA HIS A 40 -15.23 0.27 18.33
C HIS A 40 -13.76 0.40 18.73
N LEU A 41 -13.07 -0.73 18.74
CA LEU A 41 -11.62 -0.75 18.89
C LEU A 41 -11.00 0.14 17.81
N ALA A 42 -9.97 0.91 18.16
CA ALA A 42 -9.24 1.69 17.18
C ALA A 42 -8.82 0.79 15.98
N PRO A 43 -8.88 1.26 14.73
CA PRO A 43 -8.73 0.40 13.55
C PRO A 43 -7.45 -0.45 13.53
N HIS A 44 -6.35 0.08 14.07
CA HIS A 44 -5.07 -0.64 14.16
C HIS A 44 -5.12 -1.79 15.17
N LEU A 45 -5.90 -1.66 16.24
CA LEU A 45 -6.12 -2.73 17.22
C LEU A 45 -6.95 -3.86 16.61
N GLN A 46 -7.92 -3.54 15.75
CA GLN A 46 -8.69 -4.56 15.03
C GLN A 46 -7.80 -5.29 14.02
N LEU A 47 -7.02 -4.56 13.22
CA LEU A 47 -6.05 -5.16 12.29
C LEU A 47 -5.04 -6.07 13.01
N ARG A 48 -4.56 -5.67 14.19
CA ARG A 48 -3.70 -6.53 15.03
C ARG A 48 -4.39 -7.83 15.39
N LYS A 49 -5.64 -7.77 15.87
CA LYS A 49 -6.41 -8.95 16.26
C LYS A 49 -6.59 -9.89 15.07
N ASP A 50 -6.87 -9.37 13.89
CA ASP A 50 -7.05 -10.17 12.68
C ASP A 50 -5.74 -10.83 12.24
N ILE A 51 -4.62 -10.09 12.29
CA ILE A 51 -3.28 -10.65 12.03
C ILE A 51 -2.95 -11.76 13.03
N TYR A 52 -3.20 -11.56 14.32
CA TYR A 52 -3.00 -12.59 15.34
C TYR A 52 -3.92 -13.79 15.14
N ALA A 53 -5.17 -13.57 14.74
CA ALA A 53 -6.11 -14.63 14.43
C ALA A 53 -5.56 -15.56 13.35
N SER A 54 -4.88 -15.04 12.32
CA SER A 54 -4.29 -15.87 11.27
C SER A 54 -3.21 -16.82 11.80
N PHE A 55 -2.29 -16.32 12.64
CA PHE A 55 -1.23 -17.14 13.25
C PHE A 55 -1.80 -18.21 14.19
N LEU A 56 -2.72 -17.79 15.08
CA LEU A 56 -3.33 -18.69 16.04
C LEU A 56 -4.17 -19.76 15.36
N HIS A 57 -4.93 -19.39 14.32
CA HIS A 57 -5.68 -20.32 13.49
C HIS A 57 -4.78 -21.39 12.88
N CYS A 58 -3.69 -20.98 12.22
CA CYS A 58 -2.80 -21.90 11.52
C CYS A 58 -1.92 -22.76 12.44
N SER A 59 -1.72 -22.34 13.70
CA SER A 59 -0.97 -23.08 14.73
C SER A 59 -1.87 -23.91 15.67
N SER A 60 -3.18 -23.91 15.41
CA SER A 60 -4.19 -24.59 16.23
C SER A 60 -4.18 -26.10 15.97
N THR A 61 -4.45 -26.88 17.00
CA THR A 61 -4.59 -28.35 16.93
C THR A 61 -5.87 -28.80 17.62
N ASP A 62 -6.26 -30.06 17.42
CA ASP A 62 -7.42 -30.63 18.13
C ASP A 62 -7.22 -30.61 19.65
N ASP A 63 -6.00 -30.92 20.12
CA ASP A 63 -5.65 -30.89 21.56
C ASP A 63 -5.51 -29.47 22.14
N ASN A 64 -5.17 -28.49 21.30
CA ASN A 64 -4.98 -27.09 21.70
C ASN A 64 -5.64 -26.13 20.69
N PRO A 65 -6.98 -25.95 20.77
CA PRO A 65 -7.73 -25.11 19.83
C PRO A 65 -7.54 -23.62 20.12
N GLN A 66 -6.95 -22.88 19.17
CA GLN A 66 -6.57 -21.46 19.32
C GLN A 66 -7.41 -20.51 18.44
N HIS A 67 -8.72 -20.73 18.32
CA HIS A 67 -9.59 -19.94 17.42
C HIS A 67 -10.23 -18.72 18.07
N HIS A 68 -9.80 -18.31 19.27
CA HIS A 68 -10.49 -17.30 20.09
C HIS A 68 -10.52 -15.90 19.46
N LEU A 69 -9.57 -15.58 18.57
CA LEU A 69 -9.55 -14.32 17.81
C LEU A 69 -10.22 -14.42 16.42
N CYS A 70 -10.62 -15.61 15.97
CA CYS A 70 -11.31 -15.75 14.70
C CYS A 70 -12.75 -15.20 14.78
N PRO A 71 -13.35 -14.76 13.65
CA PRO A 71 -14.73 -14.32 13.60
C PRO A 71 -15.70 -15.40 14.10
N LYS A 72 -16.62 -15.03 14.98
CA LYS A 72 -17.60 -15.94 15.64
C LYS A 72 -18.95 -15.97 14.92
N THR A 73 -18.94 -15.83 13.60
CA THR A 73 -20.15 -15.78 12.78
C THR A 73 -20.46 -17.14 12.14
N PRO A 74 -21.73 -17.43 11.82
CA PRO A 74 -22.12 -18.63 11.07
C PRO A 74 -21.43 -18.76 9.71
N ASP A 75 -21.05 -17.65 9.09
CA ASP A 75 -20.35 -17.61 7.79
C ASP A 75 -18.84 -17.41 7.92
N SER A 76 -18.28 -17.63 9.12
CA SER A 76 -16.85 -17.46 9.36
C SER A 76 -16.01 -18.36 8.45
N TYR A 77 -14.90 -17.83 7.95
CA TYR A 77 -13.88 -18.62 7.25
C TYR A 77 -13.26 -19.67 8.19
N CYS A 78 -13.26 -19.41 9.50
CA CYS A 78 -12.74 -20.32 10.50
C CYS A 78 -13.73 -21.47 10.72
N PHE A 79 -13.36 -22.67 10.25
CA PHE A 79 -14.20 -23.87 10.36
C PHE A 79 -14.64 -24.15 11.81
N TYR A 80 -13.78 -23.89 12.79
CA TYR A 80 -14.04 -24.13 14.21
C TYR A 80 -15.14 -23.20 14.73
N GLN A 81 -14.99 -21.90 14.53
CA GLN A 81 -16.00 -20.93 14.99
C GLN A 81 -17.30 -21.03 14.22
N ARG A 82 -17.23 -21.33 12.91
CA ARG A 82 -18.39 -21.60 12.08
C ARG A 82 -19.19 -22.81 12.60
N ALA A 83 -18.53 -23.91 12.93
CA ALA A 83 -19.20 -25.09 13.48
C ALA A 83 -19.88 -24.77 14.82
N LYS A 84 -19.18 -24.05 15.72
CA LYS A 84 -19.75 -23.58 16.98
C LYS A 84 -20.97 -22.68 16.80
N ALA A 85 -20.87 -21.68 15.93
CA ALA A 85 -21.97 -20.74 15.67
C ALA A 85 -23.21 -21.43 15.06
N ASN A 86 -23.02 -22.52 14.32
CA ASN A 86 -24.10 -23.31 13.73
C ASN A 86 -24.57 -24.49 14.61
N ASN A 87 -24.07 -24.63 15.85
CA ASN A 87 -24.32 -25.79 16.73
C ASN A 87 -24.02 -27.15 16.06
N LYS A 88 -22.97 -27.21 15.23
CA LYS A 88 -22.51 -28.43 14.55
C LYS A 88 -21.27 -28.99 15.24
N PRO A 89 -21.00 -30.30 15.11
CA PRO A 89 -19.75 -30.88 15.58
C PRO A 89 -18.57 -30.20 14.88
N VAL A 90 -17.53 -29.89 15.66
CA VAL A 90 -16.31 -29.24 15.17
C VAL A 90 -15.49 -30.25 14.35
N PRO A 91 -15.19 -29.98 13.06
CA PRO A 91 -14.30 -30.81 12.27
C PRO A 91 -12.90 -30.93 12.89
N SER A 92 -12.19 -32.03 12.62
CA SER A 92 -10.78 -32.16 13.06
C SER A 92 -9.88 -31.17 12.31
N HIS A 93 -8.86 -30.65 13.01
CA HIS A 93 -7.81 -29.80 12.42
C HIS A 93 -7.02 -30.51 11.31
N LYS A 94 -7.07 -31.85 11.22
CA LYS A 94 -6.51 -32.60 10.09
C LYS A 94 -7.12 -32.21 8.74
N THR A 95 -8.33 -31.64 8.75
CA THR A 95 -9.01 -31.14 7.55
C THR A 95 -8.62 -29.71 7.17
N MET A 96 -7.81 -29.03 7.99
CA MET A 96 -7.34 -27.67 7.69
C MET A 96 -6.38 -27.67 6.52
N LYS A 97 -6.73 -26.91 5.48
CA LYS A 97 -5.86 -26.70 4.31
C LYS A 97 -4.59 -25.90 4.64
N VAL A 98 -4.67 -25.02 5.64
CA VAL A 98 -3.58 -24.11 5.99
C VAL A 98 -3.26 -24.28 7.47
N SER A 99 -2.38 -25.23 7.76
CA SER A 99 -1.80 -25.43 9.09
C SER A 99 -0.28 -25.47 8.98
N PHE A 100 0.42 -25.01 10.01
CA PHE A 100 1.86 -25.22 10.10
C PHE A 100 2.19 -25.90 11.43
N GLN A 101 2.96 -26.99 11.33
CA GLN A 101 3.43 -27.74 12.48
C GLN A 101 4.81 -27.22 12.89
N LEU A 102 4.80 -26.16 13.69
CA LEU A 102 6.02 -25.62 14.29
C LEU A 102 6.21 -26.20 15.70
N SER A 103 7.45 -26.54 16.02
CA SER A 103 7.88 -26.83 17.39
C SER A 103 7.57 -25.64 18.30
N SER A 104 7.39 -25.89 19.60
CA SER A 104 7.06 -24.83 20.57
C SER A 104 8.07 -23.68 20.52
N ALA A 105 9.37 -23.98 20.46
CA ALA A 105 10.42 -22.98 20.39
C ALA A 105 10.36 -22.12 19.11
N LEU A 106 10.13 -22.73 17.94
CA LEU A 106 9.99 -21.99 16.68
C LEU A 106 8.72 -21.15 16.67
N ARG A 107 7.62 -21.68 17.21
CA ARG A 107 6.35 -20.97 17.32
C ARG A 107 6.51 -19.69 18.15
N GLN A 108 7.23 -19.75 19.26
CA GLN A 108 7.50 -18.58 20.09
C GLN A 108 8.33 -17.51 19.35
N LYS A 109 9.36 -17.93 18.60
CA LYS A 109 10.16 -17.02 17.77
C LYS A 109 9.32 -16.32 16.70
N VAL A 110 8.53 -17.08 15.94
CA VAL A 110 7.63 -16.51 14.91
C VAL A 110 6.58 -15.61 15.55
N TRP A 111 6.03 -15.99 16.69
CA TRP A 111 5.09 -15.16 17.44
C TRP A 111 5.71 -13.82 17.89
N GLY A 112 6.99 -13.84 18.28
CA GLY A 112 7.77 -12.61 18.53
C GLY A 112 7.80 -11.68 17.32
N GLU A 113 8.02 -12.23 16.11
CA GLU A 113 7.98 -11.44 14.87
C GLU A 113 6.58 -10.90 14.57
N TYR A 114 5.53 -11.69 14.77
CA TYR A 114 4.14 -11.20 14.64
C TYR A 114 3.89 -10.01 15.56
N LYS A 115 4.31 -10.08 16.83
CA LYS A 115 4.20 -8.96 17.77
C LYS A 115 4.98 -7.74 17.33
N ARG A 116 6.23 -7.92 16.89
CA ARG A 116 7.09 -6.84 16.43
C ARG A 116 6.50 -6.13 15.20
N LEU A 117 6.02 -6.91 14.22
CA LEU A 117 5.44 -6.40 12.96
C LEU A 117 4.04 -5.80 13.15
N THR A 118 3.36 -6.10 14.25
CA THR A 118 2.04 -5.53 14.59
C THR A 118 2.12 -4.42 15.63
N SER A 119 3.28 -3.80 15.81
CA SER A 119 3.42 -2.60 16.66
C SER A 119 2.50 -1.48 16.20
N ASP A 120 2.02 -0.64 17.14
CA ASP A 120 1.07 0.45 16.83
C ASP A 120 1.61 1.36 15.72
N LYS A 121 2.92 1.67 15.75
CA LYS A 121 3.60 2.49 14.74
C LYS A 121 3.53 1.90 13.33
N ILE A 122 3.68 0.58 13.18
CA ILE A 122 3.63 -0.07 11.86
C ILE A 122 2.19 -0.10 11.38
N LEU A 123 1.26 -0.53 12.24
CA LEU A 123 -0.14 -0.67 11.85
C LEU A 123 -0.80 0.68 11.55
N SER A 124 -0.46 1.74 12.29
CA SER A 124 -0.96 3.09 12.00
C SER A 124 -0.50 3.57 10.62
N ALA A 125 0.72 3.25 10.20
CA ALA A 125 1.20 3.57 8.85
C ALA A 125 0.50 2.73 7.76
N CYS A 126 0.21 1.46 8.04
CA CYS A 126 -0.52 0.59 7.11
C CYS A 126 -1.96 1.08 6.85
N LEU A 127 -2.63 1.63 7.85
CA LEU A 127 -4.01 2.12 7.72
C LEU A 127 -4.13 3.35 6.80
N LEU A 128 -3.06 4.14 6.69
CA LEU A 128 -3.03 5.29 5.77
C LEU A 128 -2.93 4.86 4.30
N GLY A 129 -2.83 3.55 4.00
CA GLY A 129 -2.70 3.03 2.64
C GLY A 129 -1.40 3.46 1.95
N LYS A 130 -0.43 3.98 2.70
CA LYS A 130 0.86 4.40 2.17
C LYS A 130 1.67 3.17 1.80
N THR A 131 2.35 3.21 0.66
CA THR A 131 3.27 2.15 0.27
C THR A 131 4.40 2.03 1.29
N GLN A 132 4.89 0.82 1.54
CA GLN A 132 6.01 0.58 2.46
C GLN A 132 7.26 1.37 2.05
N ASN A 133 7.40 1.66 0.75
CA ASN A 133 8.42 2.53 0.20
C ASN A 133 7.76 3.66 -0.62
N PRO A 134 7.65 4.88 -0.09
CA PRO A 134 7.08 5.99 -0.85
C PRO A 134 7.89 6.30 -2.10
N ASN A 135 9.17 5.92 -2.18
CA ASN A 135 10.01 6.17 -3.36
C ASN A 135 9.85 5.11 -4.46
N GLU A 136 9.09 4.03 -4.22
CA GLU A 136 8.95 2.94 -5.18
C GLU A 136 8.32 3.41 -6.50
N HIS A 137 7.34 4.30 -6.43
CA HIS A 137 6.72 4.89 -7.63
C HIS A 137 7.76 5.67 -8.46
N LEU A 138 8.67 6.41 -7.82
CA LEU A 138 9.69 7.22 -8.50
C LEU A 138 10.79 6.32 -9.07
N HIS A 139 11.26 5.36 -8.27
CA HIS A 139 12.26 4.39 -8.69
C HIS A 139 11.79 3.59 -9.91
N SER A 140 10.53 3.18 -9.94
CA SER A 140 9.97 2.47 -11.10
C SER A 140 10.06 3.30 -12.40
N ARG A 141 9.97 4.63 -12.31
CA ARG A 141 10.13 5.55 -13.45
C ARG A 141 11.58 5.74 -13.84
N ILE A 142 12.47 5.95 -12.87
CA ILE A 142 13.91 6.04 -13.12
C ILE A 142 14.39 4.78 -13.83
N TRP A 143 13.94 3.60 -13.39
CA TRP A 143 14.34 2.31 -13.98
C TRP A 143 13.82 2.07 -15.41
N ARG A 144 12.80 2.81 -15.86
CA ARG A 144 12.37 2.79 -17.27
C ARG A 144 13.35 3.51 -18.19
N TYR A 145 14.05 4.51 -17.68
CA TYR A 145 15.07 5.26 -18.41
C TYR A 145 16.47 4.64 -18.24
N CYS A 146 16.81 4.26 -17.02
CA CYS A 146 18.09 3.65 -16.67
C CYS A 146 17.86 2.33 -15.94
N SER A 147 17.99 1.21 -16.65
CA SER A 147 17.79 -0.12 -16.07
C SER A 147 18.72 -0.37 -14.89
N LYS A 148 18.17 -0.91 -13.80
CA LYS A 148 18.93 -1.28 -12.59
C LYS A 148 19.94 -2.42 -12.81
N TYR A 149 19.80 -3.14 -13.93
CA TYR A 149 20.65 -4.30 -14.24
C TYR A 149 21.74 -4.00 -15.27
N LYS A 150 21.79 -2.75 -15.77
CA LYS A 150 22.79 -2.32 -16.75
C LYS A 150 23.65 -1.23 -16.12
N ASN A 151 24.96 -1.30 -16.38
CA ASN A 151 25.85 -0.22 -16.02
C ASN A 151 25.52 1.03 -16.85
N ALA A 152 25.44 2.18 -16.20
CA ALA A 152 25.25 3.48 -16.83
C ALA A 152 26.32 4.45 -16.31
N ASN A 153 26.77 5.35 -17.17
CA ASN A 153 27.64 6.43 -16.73
C ASN A 153 26.83 7.47 -15.93
N LYS A 154 27.52 8.33 -15.18
CA LYS A 154 26.88 9.35 -14.34
C LYS A 154 25.96 10.27 -15.14
N ASN A 155 26.37 10.69 -16.34
CA ASN A 155 25.61 11.64 -17.15
C ASN A 155 24.27 11.05 -17.61
N ILE A 156 24.24 9.77 -18.01
CA ILE A 156 23.02 9.04 -18.37
C ILE A 156 22.11 8.91 -17.16
N LEU A 157 22.67 8.61 -15.98
CA LEU A 157 21.89 8.50 -14.76
C LEU A 157 21.26 9.86 -14.37
N ASP A 158 22.04 10.93 -14.37
CA ASP A 158 21.57 12.29 -14.06
C ASP A 158 20.43 12.70 -15.01
N PHE A 159 20.62 12.47 -16.32
CA PHE A 159 19.59 12.73 -17.33
C PHE A 159 18.32 11.89 -17.11
N SER A 160 18.50 10.59 -16.86
CA SER A 160 17.39 9.66 -16.63
C SER A 160 16.56 10.04 -15.40
N VAL A 161 17.23 10.46 -14.32
CA VAL A 161 16.57 10.94 -13.11
C VAL A 161 15.84 12.24 -13.39
N ALA A 162 16.47 13.21 -14.07
CA ALA A 162 15.83 14.47 -14.42
C ALA A 162 14.57 14.27 -15.28
N GLN A 163 14.65 13.41 -16.31
CA GLN A 163 13.50 13.08 -17.15
C GLN A 163 12.40 12.37 -16.34
N ALA A 164 12.74 11.41 -15.49
CA ALA A 164 11.77 10.71 -14.64
C ALA A 164 11.04 11.67 -13.71
N VAL A 165 11.75 12.64 -13.12
CA VAL A 165 11.18 13.68 -12.25
C VAL A 165 10.26 14.62 -13.04
N LEU A 166 10.64 15.02 -14.26
CA LEU A 166 9.78 15.81 -15.14
C LEU A 166 8.48 15.06 -15.44
N ASP A 167 8.56 13.83 -15.96
CA ASP A 167 7.38 13.05 -16.31
C ASP A 167 6.48 12.76 -15.10
N TYR A 168 7.07 12.57 -13.92
CA TYR A 168 6.34 12.36 -12.69
C TYR A 168 5.54 13.62 -12.31
N ASN A 169 6.15 14.79 -12.37
CA ASN A 169 5.54 16.03 -11.90
C ASN A 169 4.61 16.69 -12.92
N VAL A 170 4.96 16.70 -14.20
CA VAL A 170 4.24 17.46 -15.24
C VAL A 170 3.58 16.57 -16.30
N GLY A 171 4.13 15.39 -16.55
CA GLY A 171 3.59 14.43 -17.53
C GLY A 171 4.51 14.28 -18.74
N TYR A 172 4.19 13.31 -19.58
CA TYR A 172 4.98 12.95 -20.75
C TYR A 172 4.80 13.97 -21.89
N GLN A 173 3.62 14.57 -22.04
CA GLN A 173 3.39 15.63 -23.03
C GLN A 173 4.11 16.92 -22.66
N GLU A 174 3.86 17.46 -21.47
CA GLU A 174 4.47 18.72 -21.01
C GLU A 174 5.96 18.55 -20.66
N GLY A 175 6.38 17.35 -20.24
CA GLY A 175 7.77 17.00 -19.95
C GLY A 175 8.58 16.58 -21.18
N PHE A 176 8.02 16.70 -22.39
CA PHE A 176 8.70 16.29 -23.61
C PHE A 176 9.82 17.28 -23.97
N ILE A 177 11.08 16.87 -23.75
CA ILE A 177 12.24 17.75 -23.90
C ILE A 177 12.80 17.84 -25.32
N VAL A 178 12.41 16.94 -26.23
CA VAL A 178 12.98 16.83 -27.59
C VAL A 178 12.91 18.17 -28.37
N PRO A 179 11.83 18.97 -28.28
CA PRO A 179 11.79 20.31 -28.87
C PRO A 179 12.81 21.30 -28.32
N LEU A 180 13.21 21.15 -27.05
CA LEU A 180 14.27 21.98 -26.46
C LEU A 180 15.65 21.60 -26.98
N LEU A 181 15.80 20.39 -27.54
CA LEU A 181 17.03 19.90 -28.16
C LEU A 181 17.13 20.26 -29.65
N GLY A 182 16.15 21.00 -30.19
CA GLY A 182 16.14 21.46 -31.59
C GLY A 182 15.36 20.55 -32.55
N GLU A 183 14.78 19.46 -32.06
CA GLU A 183 14.03 18.49 -32.87
C GLU A 183 12.51 18.79 -32.85
N PRO A 184 11.82 18.80 -34.00
CA PRO A 184 10.44 19.26 -34.06
C PRO A 184 9.46 18.32 -33.33
N PHE A 185 8.46 18.93 -32.69
CA PHE A 185 7.33 18.18 -32.12
C PHE A 185 6.38 17.72 -33.22
N THR A 186 6.48 16.45 -33.62
CA THR A 186 5.64 15.86 -34.66
C THR A 186 4.31 15.31 -34.12
N ASP A 187 3.32 15.20 -35.01
CA ASP A 187 2.01 14.60 -34.69
C ASP A 187 2.10 13.08 -34.40
N ILE A 188 3.25 12.46 -34.65
CA ILE A 188 3.53 11.06 -34.26
C ILE A 188 3.76 10.95 -32.74
N HIS A 189 4.37 11.98 -32.13
CA HIS A 189 4.66 11.98 -30.70
C HIS A 189 3.40 12.22 -29.85
N LYS A 190 2.51 13.12 -30.28
CA LYS A 190 1.26 13.47 -29.58
C LYS A 190 0.45 12.26 -29.08
N PRO A 191 0.02 11.31 -29.93
CA PRO A 191 -0.82 10.20 -29.51
C PRO A 191 -0.07 9.26 -28.55
N THR A 192 1.22 9.04 -28.77
CA THR A 192 2.04 8.18 -27.92
C THR A 192 2.23 8.78 -26.53
N LEU A 193 2.53 10.07 -26.45
CA LEU A 193 2.69 10.77 -25.17
C LEU A 193 1.35 10.87 -24.43
N LYS A 194 0.25 11.12 -25.14
CA LYS A 194 -1.10 11.15 -24.55
C LYS A 194 -1.46 9.81 -23.90
N LYS A 195 -1.27 8.69 -24.60
CA LYS A 195 -1.50 7.34 -24.05
C LYS A 195 -0.65 7.05 -22.81
N ARG A 196 0.58 7.58 -22.78
CA ARG A 196 1.47 7.44 -21.61
C ARG A 196 0.99 8.27 -20.43
N ASP A 197 0.44 9.45 -20.66
CA ASP A 197 -0.17 10.30 -19.63
C ASP A 197 -1.48 9.71 -19.09
N GLU A 198 -2.35 9.20 -19.96
CA GLU A 198 -3.57 8.48 -19.56
C GLU A 198 -3.24 7.30 -18.62
N LYS A 199 -2.22 6.51 -18.96
CA LYS A 199 -1.74 5.41 -18.11
C LYS A 199 -1.12 5.90 -16.79
N ARG A 200 -0.57 7.12 -16.76
CA ARG A 200 -0.03 7.71 -15.52
C ARG A 200 -1.15 8.12 -14.58
N GLU A 201 -2.24 8.70 -15.10
CA GLU A 201 -3.36 9.18 -14.32
C GLU A 201 -4.24 8.06 -13.79
N SER A 202 -4.20 6.89 -14.43
CA SER A 202 -4.94 5.70 -14.01
C SER A 202 -4.24 4.85 -12.93
N CYS A 203 -3.07 5.25 -12.42
CA CYS A 203 -2.27 4.56 -11.40
C CYS A 203 -2.21 5.39 -10.12
#